data_AF-A0A6C0CPY2-F1
#
_entry.id   AF-A0A6C0CPY2-F1
#
_cell.length_a   1.000
_cell.length_b   1.000
_cell.length_c   1.000
_cell.angle_alpha   90.00
_cell.angle_beta   90.00
_cell.angle_gamma   90.00
#
_symmetry.space_group_name_H-M   'P 1'
#
loop_
_entity.id
_entity.type
_entity.pdbx_description
1 polymer ?
#
loop_
_entity_poly.entity_id
_entity_poly.type
_entity_poly.pdbx_seq_one_letter_code
_entity_poly.pdbx_strand_id
1 'polypeptide(L)'
;MQKYILTFLLAAVVGLLGGIQGQAGSLYVLTGLLMLGIVETPAQAAGTALLYTSVPVTLGAAYEYYKQGKINLKIAAILIFTAFSFAYIGAKINPLISSKVTEYSIAVMTLLSSIYFFKRAYFEESKSK
;
A
#
# COMPACT_ATOMS: atom_id res chain seq x y z
N MET A 1 -9.55 -9.85 -23.02
CA MET A 1 -10.12 -10.71 -21.95
C MET A 1 -9.08 -11.13 -20.92
N GLN A 2 -7.92 -11.68 -21.32
CA GLN A 2 -6.86 -12.15 -20.40
C GLN A 2 -6.42 -11.11 -19.34
N LYS A 3 -6.19 -9.85 -19.74
CA LYS A 3 -5.80 -8.75 -18.84
C LYS A 3 -6.79 -8.55 -17.68
N TYR A 4 -8.09 -8.57 -17.94
CA TYR A 4 -9.11 -8.36 -16.91
C TYR A 4 -9.21 -9.53 -15.93
N ILE A 5 -9.03 -10.76 -16.41
CA ILE A 5 -8.97 -11.95 -15.55
C ILE A 5 -7.76 -11.87 -14.61
N LEU A 6 -6.58 -11.48 -15.14
CA LEU A 6 -5.38 -11.27 -14.34
C LEU A 6 -5.56 -10.13 -13.32
N THR A 7 -6.20 -9.02 -13.72
CA THR A 7 -6.52 -7.92 -12.80
C THR A 7 -7.45 -8.38 -11.68
N PHE A 8 -8.49 -9.18 -12.00
CA PHE A 8 -9.41 -9.72 -11.01
C PHE A 8 -8.69 -10.63 -10.01
N LEU A 9 -7.89 -11.58 -10.49
CA LEU A 9 -7.13 -12.48 -9.62
C LEU A 9 -6.12 -11.73 -8.75
N LEU A 10 -5.43 -10.74 -9.33
CA LEU A 10 -4.50 -9.88 -8.59
C LEU A 10 -5.24 -9.12 -7.48
N ALA A 11 -6.37 -8.48 -7.79
CA ALA A 11 -7.17 -7.75 -6.82
C ALA A 11 -7.70 -8.67 -5.69
N ALA A 12 -8.14 -9.88 -6.02
CA ALA A 12 -8.61 -10.84 -5.03
C ALA A 12 -7.49 -11.27 -4.06
N VAL A 13 -6.33 -11.66 -4.57
CA VAL A 13 -5.18 -12.09 -3.75
C VAL A 13 -4.68 -10.93 -2.89
N VAL A 14 -4.48 -9.76 -3.48
CA VAL A 14 -3.96 -8.60 -2.75
C VAL A 14 -4.97 -8.07 -1.74
N GLY A 15 -6.26 -8.07 -2.06
CA GLY A 15 -7.32 -7.67 -1.13
C GLY A 15 -7.38 -8.59 0.10
N LEU A 16 -7.29 -9.90 -0.09
CA LEU A 16 -7.24 -10.86 1.01
C LEU A 16 -6.00 -10.67 1.89
N LEU A 17 -4.83 -10.61 1.27
CA LEU A 17 -3.56 -10.38 1.98
C LEU A 17 -3.58 -9.05 2.74
N GLY A 18 -4.11 -8.01 2.11
CA GLY A 18 -4.23 -6.69 2.72
C GLY A 18 -5.17 -6.67 3.93
N GLY A 19 -6.32 -7.36 3.82
CA GLY A 19 -7.23 -7.53 4.95
C GLY A 19 -6.59 -8.26 6.13
N ILE A 20 -5.87 -9.36 5.87
CA ILE A 20 -5.18 -10.15 6.92
C ILE A 20 -4.07 -9.33 7.59
N GLN A 21 -3.29 -8.58 6.81
CA GLN A 21 -2.14 -7.82 7.30
C GLN A 21 -2.55 -6.45 7.88
N GLY A 22 -3.80 -6.01 7.70
CA GLY A 22 -4.23 -4.66 8.03
C GLY A 22 -3.58 -3.58 7.17
N GLN A 23 -3.15 -3.92 5.96
CA GLN A 23 -2.48 -3.01 5.01
C GLN A 23 -3.29 -2.92 3.72
N ALA A 24 -3.37 -1.76 3.09
CA ALA A 24 -4.15 -1.61 1.86
C ALA A 24 -3.56 -2.34 0.63
N GLY A 25 -2.35 -2.90 0.71
CA GLY A 25 -1.73 -3.69 -0.35
C GLY A 25 -1.36 -2.91 -1.62
N SER A 26 -1.21 -1.59 -1.52
CA SER A 26 -0.96 -0.70 -2.67
C SER A 26 0.30 -1.09 -3.44
N LEU A 27 1.36 -1.45 -2.72
CA LEU A 27 2.61 -1.88 -3.34
C LEU A 27 2.45 -3.22 -4.06
N TYR A 28 1.69 -4.16 -3.51
CA TYR A 28 1.46 -5.45 -4.14
C TYR A 28 0.66 -5.32 -5.44
N VAL A 29 -0.36 -4.45 -5.47
CA VAL A 29 -1.10 -4.16 -6.71
C VAL A 29 -0.20 -3.45 -7.71
N LEU A 30 0.56 -2.43 -7.31
CA LEU A 30 1.47 -1.71 -8.20
C LEU A 30 2.45 -2.67 -8.88
N THR A 31 3.16 -3.47 -8.08
CA THR A 31 4.16 -4.42 -8.59
C THR A 31 3.51 -5.49 -9.46
N GLY A 32 2.36 -6.03 -9.06
CA GLY A 32 1.62 -7.02 -9.85
C GLY A 32 1.14 -6.47 -11.19
N LEU A 33 0.67 -5.22 -11.24
CA LEU A 33 0.23 -4.57 -12.47
C LEU A 33 1.39 -4.42 -13.48
N LEU A 34 2.59 -4.08 -12.99
CA LEU A 34 3.79 -3.96 -13.84
C LEU A 34 4.34 -5.33 -14.26
N MET A 35 4.49 -6.27 -13.33
CA MET A 35 5.04 -7.61 -13.61
C MET A 35 4.19 -8.40 -14.59
N LEU A 36 2.86 -8.26 -14.51
CA LEU A 36 1.92 -8.95 -15.40
C LEU A 36 1.69 -8.21 -16.73
N GLY A 37 2.36 -7.07 -16.95
CA GLY A 37 2.18 -6.25 -18.16
C GLY A 37 0.76 -5.72 -18.32
N ILE A 38 0.01 -5.56 -17.21
CA ILE A 38 -1.36 -5.05 -17.22
C ILE A 38 -1.33 -3.55 -17.50
N VAL A 39 -0.32 -2.82 -17.02
CA VAL A 39 -0.13 -1.39 -17.31
C VAL A 39 1.28 -1.16 -17.82
N GLU A 40 1.43 -0.20 -18.73
CA GLU A 40 2.69 0.01 -19.46
C GLU A 40 3.66 0.91 -18.73
N THR A 41 3.17 1.78 -17.84
CA THR A 41 4.01 2.78 -17.16
C THR A 41 3.93 2.67 -15.63
N PRO A 42 5.04 2.88 -14.91
CA PRO A 42 5.05 2.94 -13.45
C PRO A 42 4.10 4.01 -12.89
N ALA A 43 3.96 5.14 -13.58
CA ALA A 43 3.04 6.21 -13.19
C ALA A 43 1.57 5.75 -13.25
N GLN A 44 1.17 5.04 -14.30
CA GLN A 44 -0.18 4.48 -14.42
C GLN A 44 -0.42 3.37 -13.38
N ALA A 45 0.56 2.51 -13.12
CA ALA A 45 0.48 1.50 -12.08
C ALA A 45 0.26 2.13 -10.70
N ALA A 46 1.06 3.16 -10.36
CA ALA A 46 0.95 3.89 -9.11
C ALA A 46 -0.41 4.55 -8.95
N GLY A 47 -0.89 5.30 -9.95
CA GLY A 47 -2.21 5.94 -9.91
C GLY A 47 -3.35 4.93 -9.78
N THR A 48 -3.28 3.81 -10.51
CA THR A 48 -4.30 2.75 -10.45
C THR A 48 -4.32 2.07 -9.07
N ALA A 49 -3.14 1.74 -8.53
CA ALA A 49 -3.01 1.15 -7.21
C ALA A 49 -3.48 2.09 -6.10
N LEU A 50 -3.19 3.40 -6.20
CA LEU A 50 -3.67 4.41 -5.27
C LEU A 50 -5.21 4.47 -5.27
N LEU A 51 -5.85 4.51 -6.44
CA LEU A 51 -7.31 4.54 -6.51
C LEU A 51 -7.94 3.25 -5.96
N TYR A 52 -7.38 2.08 -6.34
CA TYR A 52 -7.80 0.78 -5.86
C TYR A 52 -7.74 0.68 -4.33
N THR A 53 -6.65 1.14 -3.73
CA THR A 53 -6.46 1.05 -2.28
C THR A 53 -7.29 2.06 -1.51
N SER A 54 -7.41 3.29 -2.01
CA SER A 54 -8.00 4.39 -1.24
C SER A 54 -9.48 4.20 -0.94
N VAL A 55 -10.24 3.63 -1.87
CA VAL A 55 -11.71 3.60 -1.75
C VAL A 55 -12.21 2.24 -1.25
N PRO A 56 -12.21 1.14 -2.03
CA PRO A 56 -12.85 -0.10 -1.59
C PRO A 56 -12.08 -0.82 -0.46
N VAL A 57 -10.75 -0.93 -0.58
CA VAL A 57 -9.96 -1.75 0.36
C VAL A 57 -9.78 -1.06 1.70
N THR A 58 -9.32 0.19 1.69
CA THR A 58 -9.01 0.90 2.94
C THR A 58 -10.27 1.24 3.72
N LEU A 59 -11.38 1.61 3.07
CA LEU A 59 -12.64 1.88 3.78
C LEU A 59 -13.23 0.60 4.39
N GLY A 60 -13.25 -0.50 3.64
CA GLY A 60 -13.75 -1.79 4.14
C GLY A 60 -12.96 -2.28 5.35
N ALA A 61 -11.63 -2.25 5.27
CA ALA A 61 -10.76 -2.60 6.38
C ALA A 61 -10.93 -1.63 7.56
N ALA A 62 -10.86 -0.32 7.34
CA ALA A 62 -11.00 0.66 8.42
C ALA A 62 -12.35 0.55 9.15
N TYR A 63 -13.43 0.26 8.43
CA TYR A 63 -14.73 0.03 9.05
C TYR A 63 -14.73 -1.17 10.00
N GLU A 64 -14.07 -2.26 9.61
CA GLU A 64 -13.96 -3.45 10.46
C GLU A 64 -13.06 -3.20 11.69
N TYR A 65 -11.93 -2.51 11.51
CA TYR A 65 -11.09 -2.09 12.65
C TYR A 65 -11.79 -1.08 13.57
N TYR A 66 -12.65 -0.22 13.02
CA TYR A 66 -13.48 0.69 13.80
C TYR A 66 -14.45 -0.08 14.69
N LYS A 67 -15.16 -1.08 14.13
CA LYS A 67 -16.06 -1.97 14.89
C LYS A 67 -15.34 -2.70 16.02
N GLN A 68 -14.09 -3.09 15.80
CA GLN A 68 -13.26 -3.76 16.81
C GLN A 68 -12.69 -2.80 17.87
N GLY A 69 -12.98 -1.50 17.80
CA GLY A 69 -12.44 -0.50 18.75
C GLY A 69 -10.93 -0.26 18.59
N LYS A 70 -10.32 -0.66 17.47
CA LYS A 70 -8.87 -0.62 17.23
C LYS A 70 -8.38 0.67 16.57
N ILE A 71 -9.24 1.68 16.45
CA ILE A 71 -8.91 2.95 15.79
C ILE A 71 -8.84 4.09 16.80
N ASN A 72 -7.69 4.75 16.86
CA ASN A 72 -7.57 6.04 17.52
C ASN A 72 -7.99 7.17 16.57
N LEU A 73 -9.23 7.64 16.70
CA LEU A 73 -9.81 8.66 15.82
C LEU A 73 -9.06 9.99 15.84
N LYS A 74 -8.47 10.38 16.99
CA LYS A 74 -7.72 11.64 17.10
C LYS A 74 -6.43 11.58 16.27
N ILE A 75 -5.67 10.50 16.42
CA ILE A 75 -4.44 10.28 15.65
C ILE A 75 -4.78 10.13 14.17
N ALA A 76 -5.83 9.35 13.84
CA ALA A 76 -6.27 9.15 12.47
C ALA A 76 -6.64 10.49 11.78
N ALA A 77 -7.36 11.38 12.46
CA ALA A 77 -7.71 12.69 11.90
C ALA A 77 -6.47 13.52 11.56
N ILE A 78 -5.49 13.61 12.47
CA ILE A 78 -4.23 14.32 12.21
C ILE A 78 -3.50 13.73 11.00
N LEU A 79 -3.39 12.40 10.95
CA LEU A 79 -2.77 11.70 9.83
C LEU A 79 -3.51 11.97 8.51
N ILE A 80 -4.84 11.96 8.49
CA ILE A 80 -5.63 12.22 7.29
C ILE A 80 -5.35 13.63 6.75
N PHE A 81 -5.45 14.67 7.58
CA PHE A 81 -5.23 16.05 7.12
C PHE A 81 -3.81 16.30 6.64
N THR A 82 -2.82 15.81 7.39
CA THR A 82 -1.41 15.98 7.05
C THR A 82 -1.02 15.16 5.82
N ALA A 83 -1.36 13.87 5.78
CA ALA A 83 -1.04 13.00 4.66
C ALA A 83 -1.74 13.45 3.38
N PHE A 84 -3.01 13.87 3.43
CA PHE A 84 -3.71 14.35 2.24
C PHE A 84 -3.01 15.57 1.62
N SER A 85 -2.65 16.55 2.46
CA SER A 85 -2.00 17.79 2.01
C SER A 85 -0.63 17.52 1.38
N PHE A 86 0.20 16.71 2.03
CA PHE A 86 1.54 16.39 1.54
C PHE A 86 1.53 15.38 0.39
N ALA A 87 0.58 14.45 0.34
CA ALA A 87 0.42 13.53 -0.79
C ALA A 87 0.03 14.29 -2.06
N TYR A 88 -0.86 15.29 -1.95
CA TYR A 88 -1.21 16.14 -3.08
C TYR A 88 0.01 16.92 -3.62
N ILE A 89 0.81 17.48 -2.72
CA ILE A 89 2.06 18.17 -3.08
C ILE A 89 3.06 17.19 -3.72
N GLY A 90 3.26 16.02 -3.12
CA GLY A 90 4.16 14.98 -3.64
C GLY A 90 3.73 14.49 -5.03
N ALA A 91 2.43 14.31 -5.27
CA ALA A 91 1.90 13.94 -6.57
C ALA A 91 2.17 15.00 -7.65
N LYS A 92 2.14 16.30 -7.29
CA LYS A 92 2.52 17.39 -8.20
C LYS A 92 4.02 17.45 -8.51
N ILE A 93 4.86 17.06 -7.54
CA ILE A 93 6.31 17.04 -7.71
C ILE A 93 6.77 15.79 -8.48
N ASN A 94 6.04 14.68 -8.37
CA ASN A 94 6.42 13.39 -8.96
C ASN A 94 6.81 13.45 -10.47
N PRO A 95 6.12 14.21 -11.35
CA PRO A 95 6.53 14.35 -12.75
C PRO A 95 7.91 15.00 -12.96
N LEU A 96 8.41 15.74 -11.96
CA LEU A 96 9.73 16.37 -11.98
C LEU A 96 10.85 15.42 -11.53
N ILE A 97 10.49 14.25 -10.99
CA ILE A 97 11.43 13.25 -10.47
C ILE A 97 11.56 12.11 -11.49
N SER A 98 12.80 11.68 -11.75
CA SER A 98 13.03 10.55 -12.66
C SER A 98 12.43 9.25 -12.10
N SER A 99 11.86 8.40 -12.96
CA SER A 99 11.24 7.13 -12.55
C SER A 99 12.18 6.22 -11.75
N LYS A 100 13.48 6.22 -12.09
CA LYS A 100 14.51 5.47 -11.34
C LYS A 100 14.60 5.90 -9.88
N VAL A 101 14.54 7.21 -9.60
CA VAL A 101 14.62 7.73 -8.23
C VAL A 101 13.38 7.31 -7.43
N THR A 102 12.19 7.39 -8.04
CA THR A 102 10.94 6.92 -7.41
C THR A 102 11.00 5.43 -7.09
N GLU A 103 11.46 4.60 -8.02
CA GLU A 103 11.63 3.15 -7.81
C GLU A 103 12.64 2.85 -6.70
N TYR A 104 13.81 3.51 -6.69
CA TYR A 104 14.78 3.34 -5.61
C TYR A 104 14.23 3.77 -4.25
N SER A 105 13.48 4.87 -4.19
CA SER A 105 12.87 5.33 -2.95
C SER A 105 11.89 4.30 -2.37
N ILE A 106 11.05 3.70 -3.21
CA ILE A 106 10.09 2.65 -2.81
C ILE A 106 10.86 1.42 -2.33
N ALA A 107 11.89 1.00 -3.07
CA ALA A 107 12.71 -0.16 -2.73
C ALA A 107 13.38 0.01 -1.35
N VAL A 108 14.02 1.15 -1.11
CA VAL A 108 14.67 1.46 0.17
C VAL A 108 13.65 1.48 1.31
N MET A 109 12.53 2.17 1.17
CA MET A 109 11.50 2.26 2.22
C MET A 109 10.87 0.91 2.55
N THR A 110 10.65 0.07 1.54
CA THR A 110 10.12 -1.28 1.72
C THR A 110 11.14 -2.19 2.38
N LEU A 111 12.41 -2.08 2.00
CA LEU A 111 13.49 -2.86 2.61
C LEU A 111 13.65 -2.52 4.10
N LEU A 112 13.62 -1.23 4.45
CA LEU A 112 13.66 -0.79 5.84
C LEU A 112 12.47 -1.33 6.65
N SER A 113 11.27 -1.28 6.07
CA SER A 113 10.06 -1.83 6.68
C SER A 113 10.19 -3.34 6.92
N SER A 114 10.72 -4.07 5.92
CA SER A 114 10.99 -5.51 6.01
C SER A 114 11.97 -5.83 7.13
N ILE A 115 13.11 -5.14 7.19
CA ILE A 115 14.12 -5.34 8.25
C ILE A 115 13.50 -5.09 9.64
N TYR A 116 12.70 -4.04 9.78
CA TYR A 116 12.02 -3.74 11.05
C TYR A 116 11.08 -4.88 11.48
N PHE A 117 10.20 -5.36 10.59
CA PHE A 117 9.27 -6.43 10.90
C PHE A 117 9.98 -7.74 11.23
N PHE A 118 11.04 -8.10 10.50
CA PHE A 118 11.86 -9.28 10.80
C PHE A 118 12.51 -9.21 12.18
N LYS A 119 13.15 -8.07 12.51
CA LYS A 119 13.75 -7.88 13.82
C LYS A 119 12.70 -7.98 14.92
N ARG A 120 11.56 -7.31 14.75
CA ARG A 120 10.47 -7.33 15.72
C ARG A 120 9.96 -8.75 15.96
N ALA A 121 9.70 -9.51 14.90
CA ALA A 121 9.24 -10.90 14.99
C ALA A 121 10.25 -11.78 15.73
N TYR A 122 11.54 -11.67 15.40
CA TYR A 122 12.61 -12.43 16.05
C TYR A 122 12.72 -12.15 17.56
N PHE A 123 12.62 -10.87 17.96
CA PHE A 123 12.74 -10.49 19.38
C PHE A 123 11.45 -10.72 20.20
N GLU A 124 10.26 -10.62 19.60
CA GLU A 124 9.00 -10.98 20.28
C GLU A 124 8.94 -12.49 20.55
N GLU A 125 9.41 -13.32 19.62
CA GLU A 125 9.49 -14.78 19.81
C GLU A 125 10.49 -15.17 20.92
N SER A 126 11.57 -14.40 21.09
CA SER A 126 12.57 -14.63 22.15
C SER A 126 12.10 -14.25 23.57
N LYS A 127 11.05 -13.43 23.72
CA LYS A 127 10.48 -13.06 25.03
C LYS A 127 9.33 -13.96 25.47
N SER A 128 8.80 -14.78 24.56
CA SER A 128 7.68 -15.69 24.80
C SER A 128 8.12 -17.12 25.17
N LYS A 129 9.43 -17.39 25.22
CA LYS A 129 10.03 -18.64 25.71
C LYS A 129 10.70 -18.39 27.05
#